data_AF-A0A951HG64-F1
#
_entry.id   AF-A0A951HG64-F1
#
_cell.length_a   1.000
_cell.length_b   1.000
_cell.length_c   1.000
_cell.angle_alpha   90.00
_cell.angle_beta   90.00
_cell.angle_gamma   90.00
#
_symmetry.space_group_name_H-M   'P 1'
#
loop_
_entity.id
_entity.type
_entity.pdbx_description
1 polymer ?
#
loop_
_entity_poly.entity_id
_entity_poly.type
_entity_poly.pdbx_seq_one_letter_code
_entity_poly.pdbx_strand_id
1 'polypeptide(L)' 'EKYGGRFLVRGGAVEVKEGEPGIARLVILEFPSVEAAGIFYDSPEYQAILPMRFDNASSTLVIAEGV' A
#
# COMPACT_ATOMS: atom_id res chain seq x y z
N GLU A 1 13.58 1.92 -0.83
CA GLU A 1 13.84 3.36 -0.55
C GLU A 1 13.95 3.60 0.96
N LYS A 2 14.03 4.85 1.45
CA LYS A 2 14.40 5.30 2.83
C LYS A 2 13.96 4.40 4.00
N TYR A 3 12.80 3.73 3.89
CA TYR A 3 12.21 2.86 4.93
C TYR A 3 12.27 1.36 4.61
N GLY A 4 13.09 0.94 3.65
CA GLY A 4 13.23 -0.47 3.25
C GLY A 4 12.13 -1.00 2.33
N GLY A 5 11.12 -0.20 1.97
CA GLY A 5 10.02 -0.62 1.11
C GLY A 5 10.44 -0.95 -0.33
N ARG A 6 9.90 -2.06 -0.85
CA ARG A 6 10.09 -2.57 -2.22
C ARG A 6 8.75 -2.88 -2.88
N PHE A 7 8.52 -2.39 -4.09
CA PHE A 7 7.30 -2.72 -4.84
C PHE A 7 7.35 -4.16 -5.35
N LEU A 8 6.31 -4.94 -5.03
CA LEU A 8 6.03 -6.23 -5.66
C LEU A 8 5.00 -6.07 -6.79
N VAL A 9 3.99 -5.23 -6.54
CA VAL A 9 2.93 -4.90 -7.51
C VAL A 9 2.70 -3.39 -7.47
N ARG A 10 2.57 -2.75 -8.63
CA ARG A 10 2.29 -1.31 -8.74
C ARG A 10 1.32 -1.01 -9.89
N GLY A 11 0.08 -1.44 -9.74
CA GLY A 11 -0.98 -1.23 -10.72
C GLY A 11 -0.83 -2.02 -12.02
N GLY A 12 -0.21 -3.21 -11.93
CA GLY A 12 -0.21 -4.18 -13.03
C GLY A 12 -1.59 -4.80 -13.24
N ALA A 13 -1.71 -5.68 -14.24
CA ALA A 13 -2.94 -6.42 -14.48
C ALA A 13 -3.33 -7.26 -13.26
N VAL A 14 -4.60 -7.17 -12.86
CA VAL A 14 -5.18 -7.93 -11.76
C VAL A 14 -6.32 -8.76 -12.32
N GLU A 15 -6.27 -10.06 -12.09
CA GLU A 15 -7.35 -10.98 -12.40
C GLU A 15 -7.96 -11.47 -11.10
N VAL A 16 -9.22 -11.10 -10.83
CA VAL A 16 -9.95 -11.58 -9.66
C VAL A 16 -10.42 -13.00 -9.95
N LYS A 17 -9.98 -13.97 -9.16
CA LYS A 17 -10.37 -15.38 -9.31
C LYS A 17 -11.67 -15.72 -8.58
N GLU A 18 -11.91 -15.09 -7.42
CA GLU A 18 -13.09 -15.32 -6.59
C GLU A 18 -13.51 -14.02 -5.88
N GLY A 19 -14.82 -13.84 -5.68
CA GLY A 19 -15.40 -12.67 -4.98
C GLY A 19 -15.40 -11.37 -5.79
N GLU A 20 -15.77 -10.26 -5.13
CA GLU A 20 -15.91 -8.94 -5.75
C GLU A 20 -15.27 -7.85 -4.88
N PRO A 21 -13.94 -7.78 -4.82
CA PRO A 21 -13.25 -6.86 -3.91
C PRO A 21 -13.25 -5.40 -4.39
N GLY A 22 -13.84 -5.09 -5.56
CA GLY A 22 -13.89 -3.73 -6.10
C GLY A 22 -12.52 -3.11 -6.43
N ILE A 23 -11.51 -3.94 -6.71
CA ILE A 23 -10.13 -3.49 -6.90
C ILE A 23 -9.94 -2.93 -8.31
N ALA A 24 -9.91 -1.60 -8.44
CA ALA A 24 -9.52 -0.92 -9.69
C ALA A 24 -7.99 -0.84 -9.86
N ARG A 25 -7.23 -0.84 -8.76
CA ARG A 25 -5.77 -0.75 -8.74
C ARG A 25 -5.20 -1.44 -7.51
N LEU A 26 -4.24 -2.35 -7.71
CA LEU A 26 -3.54 -3.04 -6.62
C LEU A 26 -2.09 -2.55 -6.51
N VAL A 27 -1.65 -2.27 -5.29
CA VAL A 27 -0.26 -1.97 -4.96
C VAL A 27 0.15 -2.86 -3.79
N ILE A 28 1.27 -3.56 -3.93
CA ILE A 28 1.85 -4.40 -2.87
C ILE A 28 3.29 -3.92 -2.66
N LEU A 29 3.59 -3.57 -1.41
CA LEU A 29 4.90 -3.19 -0.94
C LEU A 29 5.36 -4.21 0.09
N GLU A 30 6.56 -4.74 -0.11
CA GLU A 30 7.27 -5.56 0.86
C GLU A 30 8.17 -4.66 1.70
N PHE A 31 8.18 -4.90 3.01
CA PHE A 31 9.05 -4.25 3.98
C PHE A 31 9.81 -5.31 4.77
N PRO A 32 10.97 -4.97 5.35
CA PRO A 32 11.75 -5.91 6.15
C PRO A 32 11.06 -6.31 7.46
N SER A 33 10.09 -5.52 7.95
CA SER A 33 9.25 -5.85 9.10
C SER A 33 7.94 -5.04 9.09
N VAL A 34 6.98 -5.42 9.94
CA VAL A 34 5.71 -4.69 10.14
C VAL A 34 5.99 -3.29 10.70
N GLU A 35 6.96 -3.16 11.62
CA GLU A 35 7.36 -1.88 12.18
C GLU A 35 7.93 -0.95 11.10
N ALA A 36 8.73 -1.47 10.17
CA ALA A 36 9.25 -0.68 9.06
C ALA A 36 8.12 -0.16 8.14
N ALA A 37 7.10 -0.98 7.89
CA ALA A 37 5.90 -0.55 7.16
C ALA A 37 5.12 0.53 7.93
N GLY A 38 5.00 0.40 9.25
CA GLY A 38 4.39 1.41 10.12
C GLY A 38 5.14 2.73 10.09
N ILE A 39 6.46 2.72 10.27
CA ILE A 39 7.31 3.91 10.20
C ILE A 39 7.19 4.59 8.83
N PHE A 40 7.11 3.82 7.74
CA PHE A 40 6.86 4.37 6.42
C PHE A 40 5.50 5.09 6.37
N TYR A 41 4.42 4.44 6.83
CA TYR A 41 3.09 5.03 6.82
C TYR A 41 3.01 6.30 7.66
N ASP A 42 3.60 6.29 8.86
CA ASP A 42 3.60 7.43 9.78
C ASP A 42 4.63 8.51 9.44
N SER A 43 5.43 8.32 8.39
CA SER A 43 6.45 9.28 7.99
C SER A 43 5.84 10.64 7.60
N PRO A 44 6.47 11.77 7.96
CA PRO A 44 5.99 13.10 7.56
C PRO A 44 5.77 13.23 6.06
N GLU A 45 6.64 12.60 5.25
CA GLU A 45 6.58 12.63 3.80
C GLU A 45 5.35 11.88 3.26
N TYR A 46 5.02 10.72 3.82
CA TYR A 46 3.84 9.96 3.41
C TYR A 46 2.54 10.59 3.93
N GLN A 47 2.53 11.06 5.18
CA GLN A 47 1.38 11.74 5.76
C GLN A 47 1.03 13.04 5.00
N ALA A 48 2.02 13.77 4.51
CA ALA A 48 1.81 14.98 3.72
C ALA A 48 1.03 14.75 2.41
N ILE A 49 1.11 13.54 1.82
CA ILE A 49 0.41 13.20 0.57
C ILE A 49 -0.94 12.48 0.79
N LEU A 50 -1.24 12.05 2.02
CA LEU A 50 -2.49 11.33 2.32
C LEU A 50 -3.76 12.14 2.01
N PRO A 51 -3.86 13.45 2.34
CA PRO A 51 -5.05 14.24 2.02
C PRO A 51 -5.34 14.24 0.52
N MET A 52 -4.32 14.52 -0.30
CA MET A 52 -4.45 14.49 -1.76
C MET A 52 -4.89 13.12 -2.26
N ARG A 53 -4.40 12.03 -1.64
CA ARG A 53 -4.80 10.67 -2.00
C ARG A 53 -6.28 10.42 -1.70
N PHE A 54 -6.78 10.87 -0.55
CA PHE A 54 -8.18 10.71 -0.18
C PHE A 54 -9.13 11.56 -1.02
N ASP A 55 -8.72 12.77 -1.41
CA ASP A 55 -9.52 13.64 -2.28
C ASP A 55 -9.70 13.07 -3.70
N ASN A 56 -8.78 12.21 -4.14
CA ASN A 56 -8.75 11.69 -5.51
C ASN A 56 -9.07 10.19 -5.62
N ALA A 57 -9.05 9.44 -4.52
CA ALA A 57 -9.27 7.99 -4.54
C ALA A 57 -9.82 7.44 -3.22
N SER A 58 -10.91 6.69 -3.30
CA SER A 58 -11.30 5.75 -2.25
C SER A 58 -10.38 4.53 -2.29
N SER A 59 -9.75 4.21 -1.16
CA SER A 59 -8.77 3.13 -1.11
C SER A 59 -8.71 2.50 0.28
N THR A 60 -8.50 1.19 0.29
CA THR A 60 -8.21 0.43 1.51
C THR A 60 -6.72 0.16 1.57
N LEU A 61 -6.09 0.48 2.70
CA LEU A 61 -4.69 0.16 2.99
C LEU A 61 -4.67 -0.76 4.20
N VAL A 62 -3.87 -1.82 4.11
CA VAL A 62 -3.64 -2.76 5.20
C VAL A 62 -2.13 -2.96 5.34
N ILE A 63 -1.68 -3.08 6.59
CA ILE A 63 -0.35 -3.61 6.92
C ILE A 63 -0.60 -5.01 7.46
N ALA A 64 0.06 -6.01 6.89
CA ALA A 64 -0.09 -7.41 7.26
C ALA A 64 1.27 -8.00 7.60
N GLU A 65 1.31 -8.82 8.64
CA GLU A 65 2.47 -9.64 8.99
C GLU A 65 2.55 -10.83 8.04
N GLY A 66 3.76 -11.09 7.51
CA GLY A 66 4.05 -12.29 6.73
C GLY A 66 4.24 -13.51 7.64
N VAL A 67 4.19 -14.70 7.05
CA VAL A 67 4.48 -15.98 7.73
C VAL A 67 5.96 -16.32 7.62
#